data_AF-A0A7W0TNR3-F1
#
_entry.id   AF-A0A7W0TNR3-F1
#
_cell.length_a   1.000
_cell.length_b   1.000
_cell.length_c   1.000
_cell.angle_alpha   90.00
_cell.angle_beta   90.00
_cell.angle_gamma   90.00
#
_symmetry.space_group_name_H-M   'P 1'
#
loop_
_entity.id
_entity.type
_entity.pdbx_description
1 polymer ?
#
loop_
_entity_poly.entity_id
_entity_poly.type
_entity_poly.pdbx_seq_one_letter_code
_entity_poly.pdbx_strand_id
1 'polypeptide(L)' 'MRIATWNVNSIGARLPRLLPWLEDTAPDVVALQETKCAAGAF' A
#
# COMPACT_ATOMS: atom_id res chain seq x y z
N MET A 1 -1.68 -4.19 18.12
CA MET A 1 -2.38 -4.30 16.84
C MET A 1 -2.61 -2.90 16.27
N ARG A 2 -1.94 -2.57 15.16
CA ARG A 2 -1.99 -1.31 14.41
C ARG A 2 -2.60 -1.57 13.04
N ILE A 3 -3.65 -0.82 12.71
CA ILE A 3 -4.32 -0.90 11.41
C ILE A 3 -4.17 0.45 10.74
N ALA A 4 -3.77 0.44 9.47
CA ALA A 4 -3.63 1.63 8.66
C ALA A 4 -4.50 1.55 7.39
N THR A 5 -4.89 2.71 6.87
CA THR A 5 -5.58 2.83 5.60
C THR A 5 -4.89 3.88 4.74
N TRP A 6 -4.72 3.61 3.46
CA TRP A 6 -4.09 4.55 2.53
C TRP A 6 -4.66 4.44 1.12
N ASN A 7 -5.24 5.54 0.64
CA ASN A 7 -5.49 5.73 -0.78
C ASN A 7 -4.17 6.06 -1.51
N VAL A 8 -3.65 5.07 -2.25
CA VAL A 8 -2.33 5.17 -2.91
C VAL A 8 -2.42 5.77 -4.31
N ASN A 9 -3.62 5.84 -4.90
CA ASN A 9 -3.86 6.41 -6.23
C ASN A 9 -2.90 5.85 -7.30
N SER A 10 -2.85 4.52 -7.46
CA SER A 10 -1.88 3.68 -8.18
C SER A 10 -0.76 3.12 -7.31
N ILE A 11 -0.86 1.83 -6.97
CA ILE A 11 0.14 1.13 -6.16
C ILE A 11 1.49 1.05 -6.88
N GLY A 12 1.51 0.76 -8.19
CA GLY A 12 2.76 0.64 -8.96
C GLY A 12 3.57 1.93 -8.97
N ALA A 13 2.93 3.09 -9.13
CA ALA A 13 3.59 4.39 -9.08
C ALA A 13 4.06 4.80 -7.68
N ARG A 14 3.53 4.17 -6.61
CA ARG A 14 3.81 4.53 -5.20
C ARG A 14 4.65 3.50 -4.46
N LEU A 15 5.05 2.39 -5.09
CA LEU A 15 5.92 1.39 -4.46
C LEU A 15 7.17 1.98 -3.78
N PRO A 16 7.92 2.93 -4.38
CA PRO A 16 9.09 3.52 -3.74
C PRO A 16 8.79 4.32 -2.46
N ARG A 17 7.53 4.71 -2.23
CA ARG A 17 7.08 5.37 -1.00
C ARG A 17 6.41 4.40 -0.03
N LEU A 18 5.66 3.43 -0.56
CA LEU A 18 4.93 2.46 0.24
C LEU A 18 5.87 1.50 0.98
N LEU A 19 6.91 0.99 0.31
CA LEU A 19 7.80 -0.01 0.92
C LEU A 19 8.59 0.54 2.12
N PRO A 20 9.28 1.70 2.05
CA PRO A 20 9.95 2.25 3.22
C PRO A 20 8.97 2.59 4.35
N TRP A 21 7.78 3.07 4.01
CA TRP A 21 6.75 3.37 5.01
C TRP A 21 6.26 2.11 5.73
N LEU A 22 6.13 0.98 5.04
CA LEU A 22 5.78 -0.30 5.65
C LEU A 22 6.89 -0.81 6.57
N GLU A 23 8.16 -0.66 6.17
CA GLU A 23 9.32 -1.02 6.99
C GLU A 23 9.38 -0.18 8.28
N ASP A 24 9.25 1.14 8.17
CA ASP A 24 9.33 2.06 9.31
C ASP A 24 8.11 1.94 10.23
N THR A 25 6.91 1.87 9.64
CA THR A 25 5.65 1.91 10.39
C THR A 25 5.25 0.55 10.92
N ALA A 26 5.58 -0.55 10.22
CA ALA A 26 5.25 -1.93 10.58
C ALA A 26 3.81 -2.12 11.12
N PRO A 27 2.75 -1.72 10.39
CA PRO A 27 1.37 -1.99 10.81
C PRO A 27 1.06 -3.49 10.72
N ASP A 28 0.18 -3.98 11.58
CA ASP A 28 -0.29 -5.38 11.54
C ASP A 28 -1.19 -5.63 10.33
N VAL A 29 -1.99 -4.62 9.92
CA VAL A 29 -2.83 -4.66 8.73
C VAL A 29 -2.79 -3.30 8.03
N VAL A 30 -2.69 -3.31 6.69
CA VAL A 30 -2.87 -2.11 5.86
C VAL A 30 -3.94 -2.35 4.80
N ALA A 31 -4.93 -1.46 4.73
CA ALA A 31 -5.93 -1.44 3.67
C ALA A 31 -5.54 -0.37 2.63
N LEU A 32 -5.41 -0.78 1.36
CA LEU A 32 -5.05 0.11 0.26
C LEU A 32 -6.25 0.40 -0.64
N GLN A 33 -6.45 1.67 -1.00
CA GLN A 33 -7.50 2.09 -1.93
C GLN A 33 -6.91 2.69 -3.21
N GLU A 34 -7.70 2.67 -4.28
CA GLU A 34 -7.28 3.10 -5.62
C GLU A 34 -5.94 2.50 -6.04
N THR A 35 -5.78 1.18 -5.93
CA THR A 35 -4.53 0.51 -6.32
C THR A 35 -4.24 0.66 -7.82
N LYS A 36 -5.28 0.87 -8.65
CA LYS A 36 -5.18 0.98 -10.12
C LYS A 36 -4.37 -0.16 -10.75
N CYS A 37 -4.38 -1.32 -10.09
CA CYS A 37 -3.76 -2.54 -10.55
C CYS A 37 -4.86 -3.44 -11.15
N ALA A 38 -4.62 -4.04 -12.31
CA ALA A 38 -5.54 -5.02 -12.87
C ALA A 38 -5.42 -6.34 -12.09
N ALA A 39 -6.53 -7.05 -11.90
CA ALA A 39 -6.55 -8.29 -11.12
C ALA A 39 -5.59 -9.37 -11.68
N GLY A 40 -5.34 -9.38 -12.99
CA GLY A 40 -4.43 -10.32 -13.66
C GLY A 40 -3.00 -9.83 -13.86
N ALA A 41 -2.61 -8.70 -13.25
CA ALA A 41 -1.26 -8.14 -13.35
C ALA A 41 -0.35 -8.54 -12.18
N PHE A 42 -0.73 -9.60 -11.45
CA PHE A 42 0.04 -10.20 -10.36
C PHE A 42 0.82 -11.42 -10.84
#